data_AF-A0A2D3WU42-F1
#
_entry.id   AF-A0A2D3WU42-F1
#
_cell.length_a   1.000
_cell.length_b   1.000
_cell.length_c   1.000
_cell.angle_alpha   90.00
_cell.angle_beta   90.00
_cell.angle_gamma   90.00
#
_symmetry.space_group_name_H-M   'P 1'
#
loop_
_entity.id
_entity.type
_entity.pdbx_description
1 polymer ?
#
loop_
_entity_poly.entity_id
_entity_poly.type
_entity_poly.pdbx_seq_one_letter_code
_entity_poly.pdbx_strand_id
1 'polypeptide(L)'
;MYAEITDGKVTKIVSVGGSYKNISFGKLAEDKEYFDAGLYKLIDVAPTVTEYQRLGGEVIEIDEASRTVTRTKNVLDMSTEEIYTKNIKKINREYESAIAQLTAGVPDSEKGTWSKQEAEARAYVANNTVSTPLIDGIATARGVDKVYLIGKIIEKADAYTIAIAQLTGERQAKEDQLNMGEL
;
A
#
# COMPACT_ATOMS: atom_id res chain seq x y z
N MET A 1 -12.09 9.64 26.66
CA MET A 1 -13.50 9.34 26.34
C MET A 1 -14.08 8.55 27.50
N TYR A 2 -15.40 8.41 27.58
CA TYR A 2 -16.06 7.60 28.59
C TYR A 2 -16.87 6.50 27.92
N ALA A 3 -17.08 5.39 28.62
CA ALA A 3 -17.80 4.23 28.11
C ALA A 3 -18.88 3.78 29.09
N GLU A 4 -20.03 3.39 28.54
CA GLU A 4 -21.01 2.58 29.24
C GLU A 4 -20.63 1.11 29.07
N ILE A 5 -20.65 0.36 30.17
CA ILE A 5 -20.33 -1.06 30.18
C ILE A 5 -21.57 -1.86 30.55
N THR A 6 -21.86 -2.90 29.76
CA THR A 6 -22.92 -3.87 30.06
C THR A 6 -22.39 -5.26 29.75
N ASP A 7 -22.56 -6.20 30.68
CA ASP A 7 -22.08 -7.59 30.57
C ASP A 7 -20.61 -7.70 30.13
N GLY A 8 -19.75 -6.85 30.71
CA GLY A 8 -18.31 -6.82 30.44
C GLY A 8 -17.90 -6.25 29.07
N LYS A 9 -18.83 -5.58 28.35
CA LYS A 9 -18.57 -5.02 27.03
C LYS A 9 -18.87 -3.52 26.99
N VAL A 10 -18.11 -2.79 26.17
CA VAL A 10 -18.43 -1.40 25.85
C VAL A 10 -19.67 -1.38 24.96
N THR A 11 -20.76 -0.81 25.46
CA THR A 11 -22.04 -0.70 24.73
C THR A 11 -22.26 0.70 24.16
N LYS A 12 -21.65 1.72 24.76
CA LYS A 12 -21.74 3.10 24.32
C LYS A 12 -20.48 3.88 24.63
N ILE A 13 -20.08 4.77 23.74
CA ILE A 13 -18.97 5.70 23.95
C ILE A 13 -19.54 7.12 24.05
N VAL A 14 -19.04 7.87 25.04
CA VAL A 14 -19.36 9.27 25.30
C VAL A 14 -18.09 10.09 25.13
N SER A 15 -18.07 10.95 24.12
CA SER A 15 -16.97 11.89 23.90
C SER A 15 -17.03 13.03 24.91
N VAL A 16 -15.84 13.48 25.34
CA VAL A 16 -15.71 14.64 26.22
C VAL A 16 -16.20 15.89 25.48
N GLY A 17 -17.10 16.67 26.10
CA GLY A 17 -17.74 17.83 25.48
C GLY A 17 -19.01 17.54 24.65
N GLY A 18 -19.45 16.29 24.57
CA GLY A 18 -20.77 15.95 24.04
C GLY A 18 -21.91 16.25 25.03
N SER A 19 -23.15 16.31 24.53
CA SER A 19 -24.37 16.59 25.30
C SER A 19 -24.74 15.45 26.28
N TYR A 20 -23.90 15.17 27.27
CA TYR A 20 -24.24 14.29 28.39
C TYR A 20 -24.79 15.12 29.55
N LYS A 21 -25.83 14.61 30.22
CA LYS A 21 -26.71 15.33 31.15
C LYS A 21 -25.93 16.23 32.14
N ASN A 22 -26.37 17.49 32.22
CA ASN A 22 -25.82 18.62 32.99
C ASN A 22 -24.53 19.28 32.47
N ILE A 23 -24.71 20.11 31.45
CA ILE A 23 -23.94 21.36 31.37
C ILE A 23 -24.94 22.50 31.47
N SER A 24 -25.28 22.90 32.69
CA SER A 24 -25.75 24.27 32.88
C SER A 24 -24.58 25.18 32.52
N PHE A 25 -24.67 25.91 31.41
CA PHE A 25 -23.76 26.99 31.00
C PHE A 25 -22.31 26.59 30.63
N GLY A 26 -22.11 26.03 29.44
CA GLY A 26 -20.85 26.15 28.67
C GLY A 26 -19.56 25.59 29.28
N LYS A 27 -19.62 24.78 30.34
CA LYS A 27 -18.45 24.12 30.96
C LYS A 27 -18.35 22.65 30.55
N LEU A 28 -17.15 22.15 30.32
CA LEU A 28 -16.93 20.71 30.12
C LEU A 28 -17.21 19.97 31.44
N ALA A 29 -17.85 18.80 31.36
CA ALA A 29 -18.09 17.96 32.53
C ALA A 29 -16.76 17.42 33.08
N GLU A 30 -16.68 17.31 34.41
CA GLU A 30 -15.54 16.74 35.12
C GLU A 30 -15.60 15.21 35.17
N ASP A 31 -14.46 14.54 35.36
CA ASP A 31 -14.36 13.08 35.46
C ASP A 31 -15.37 12.49 36.47
N LYS A 32 -15.57 13.19 37.60
CA LYS A 32 -16.55 12.80 38.63
C LYS A 32 -17.99 12.74 38.12
N GLU A 33 -18.41 13.67 37.25
CA GLU A 33 -19.78 13.71 36.72
C GLU A 33 -20.05 12.53 35.78
N TYR A 34 -19.04 12.14 34.99
CA TYR A 34 -19.12 10.92 34.17
C TYR A 34 -19.18 9.65 35.03
N PHE A 35 -18.40 9.60 36.11
CA PHE A 35 -18.45 8.49 37.06
C PHE A 35 -19.79 8.42 37.78
N ASP A 36 -20.31 9.52 38.30
CA ASP A 36 -21.61 9.55 39.00
C ASP A 36 -22.76 9.11 38.05
N ALA A 37 -22.60 9.30 36.73
CA ALA A 37 -23.52 8.78 35.71
C ALA A 37 -23.35 7.29 35.35
N GLY A 38 -22.48 6.56 36.05
CA GLY A 38 -22.24 5.12 35.80
C GLY A 38 -21.26 4.82 34.66
N LEU A 39 -20.58 5.82 34.10
CA LEU A 39 -19.62 5.62 33.01
C LEU A 39 -18.21 5.28 33.53
N TYR A 40 -17.41 4.65 32.69
CA TYR A 40 -16.01 4.34 32.93
C TYR A 40 -15.13 5.19 32.02
N LYS A 41 -13.95 5.56 32.49
CA LYS A 41 -12.94 6.23 31.65
C LYS A 41 -12.41 5.22 30.64
N LEU A 42 -12.57 5.50 29.35
CA LEU A 42 -12.11 4.62 28.27
C LEU A 42 -10.68 4.96 27.87
N ILE A 43 -9.80 3.96 27.93
CA ILE A 43 -8.43 3.98 27.41
C ILE A 43 -8.36 3.02 26.23
N ASP A 44 -8.13 3.56 25.04
CA ASP A 44 -7.86 2.76 23.84
C ASP A 44 -6.36 2.51 23.72
N VAL A 45 -5.97 1.23 23.69
CA VAL A 45 -4.59 0.81 23.52
C VAL A 45 -4.47 0.06 22.19
N ALA A 46 -3.65 0.59 21.28
CA ALA A 46 -3.29 -0.10 20.05
C ALA A 46 -2.06 -0.98 20.31
N PRO A 47 -2.17 -2.32 20.29
CA PRO A 47 -1.01 -3.18 20.51
C PRO A 47 -0.08 -3.14 19.30
N THR A 48 1.21 -3.31 19.54
CA THR A 48 2.22 -3.50 18.51
C THR A 48 2.23 -4.95 18.05
N VAL A 49 2.25 -5.17 16.73
CA VAL A 49 2.41 -6.51 16.14
C VAL A 49 3.77 -6.63 15.47
N THR A 50 4.35 -7.83 15.53
CA THR A 50 5.51 -8.19 14.71
C THR A 50 5.10 -8.53 13.27
N GLU A 51 6.06 -8.82 12.40
CA GLU A 51 5.78 -9.22 11.01
C GLU A 51 4.97 -10.53 10.90
N TYR A 52 5.09 -11.41 11.90
CA TYR A 52 4.44 -12.72 11.97
C TYR A 52 3.15 -12.71 12.81
N GLN A 53 2.64 -11.53 13.15
CA GLN A 53 1.48 -11.39 14.02
C GLN A 53 0.39 -10.52 13.39
N ARG A 54 -0.84 -10.77 13.81
CA ARG A 54 -2.03 -10.02 13.42
C ARG A 54 -2.89 -9.66 14.63
N LEU A 55 -3.70 -8.62 14.46
CA LEU A 55 -4.70 -8.25 15.44
C LEU A 55 -5.88 -9.24 15.39
N GLY A 56 -6.25 -9.76 16.54
CA GLY A 56 -7.41 -10.61 16.77
C GLY A 56 -8.62 -9.82 17.25
N GLY A 57 -9.49 -10.52 17.99
CA GLY A 57 -10.68 -9.94 18.60
C GLY A 57 -10.36 -8.87 19.65
N GLU A 58 -11.37 -8.05 19.94
CA GLU A 58 -11.32 -7.05 21.00
C GLU A 58 -11.16 -7.71 22.38
N VAL A 59 -10.35 -7.07 23.23
CA VAL A 59 -10.19 -7.42 24.64
C VAL A 59 -10.54 -6.19 25.46
N ILE A 60 -11.40 -6.39 26.45
CA ILE A 60 -11.83 -5.38 27.40
C ILE A 60 -11.33 -5.79 28.78
N GLU A 61 -10.55 -4.94 29.40
CA GLU A 61 -10.14 -5.06 30.80
C GLU A 61 -10.78 -3.92 31.60
N ILE A 62 -11.45 -4.27 32.69
CA ILE A 62 -12.19 -3.32 33.53
C ILE A 62 -11.51 -3.25 34.89
N ASP A 63 -11.06 -2.07 35.25
CA ASP A 63 -10.62 -1.74 36.60
C ASP A 63 -11.74 -1.00 37.33
N GLU A 64 -12.46 -1.74 38.17
CA GLU A 64 -13.56 -1.23 38.98
C GLU A 64 -13.10 -0.21 40.03
N ALA A 65 -11.86 -0.31 40.53
CA ALA A 65 -11.37 0.58 41.57
C ALA A 65 -11.06 1.98 41.00
N SER A 66 -10.45 2.03 39.82
CA SER A 66 -10.17 3.31 39.12
C SER A 66 -11.27 3.75 38.18
N ARG A 67 -12.32 2.92 37.99
CA ARG A 67 -13.39 3.10 37.00
C ARG A 67 -12.85 3.33 35.59
N THR A 68 -11.86 2.54 35.24
CA THR A 68 -11.20 2.59 33.94
C THR A 68 -11.52 1.34 33.14
N VAL A 69 -11.73 1.52 31.84
CA VAL A 69 -11.88 0.44 30.88
C VAL A 69 -10.76 0.57 29.85
N THR A 70 -9.92 -0.45 29.78
CA THR A 70 -8.90 -0.57 28.73
C THR A 70 -9.46 -1.42 27.61
N ARG A 71 -9.57 -0.84 26.42
CA ARG A 71 -9.95 -1.52 25.20
C ARG A 71 -8.74 -1.71 24.30
N THR A 72 -8.44 -2.96 23.98
CA THR A 72 -7.33 -3.35 23.11
C THR A 72 -7.77 -4.48 22.16
N LYS A 73 -6.83 -5.03 21.40
CA LYS A 73 -7.03 -6.22 20.59
C LYS A 73 -6.03 -7.31 20.97
N ASN A 74 -6.43 -8.55 20.81
CA ASN A 74 -5.50 -9.66 20.91
C ASN A 74 -4.41 -9.56 19.83
N VAL A 75 -3.20 -10.01 20.17
CA VAL A 75 -2.15 -10.26 19.19
C VAL A 75 -2.08 -11.76 18.97
N LEU A 76 -2.27 -12.19 17.73
CA LEU A 76 -2.28 -13.60 17.35
C LEU A 76 -1.13 -13.84 16.37
N ASP A 77 -0.49 -14.99 16.51
CA ASP A 77 0.50 -15.44 15.53
C ASP A 77 -0.20 -15.84 14.22
N MET A 78 0.40 -15.45 13.10
CA MET A 78 -0.07 -15.80 11.76
C MET A 78 0.34 -17.23 11.42
N SER A 79 -0.47 -17.92 10.62
CA SER A 79 -0.07 -19.19 10.03
C SER A 79 1.03 -19.00 8.98
N THR A 80 1.76 -20.07 8.65
CA THR A 80 2.75 -20.07 7.56
C THR A 80 2.13 -19.60 6.23
N GLU A 81 0.93 -20.08 5.90
CA GLU A 81 0.21 -19.68 4.68
C GLU A 81 -0.16 -18.19 4.67
N GLU A 82 -0.56 -17.64 5.82
CA GLU A 82 -0.86 -16.22 5.96
C GLU A 82 0.41 -15.37 5.79
N ILE A 83 1.53 -15.81 6.38
CA ILE A 83 2.83 -15.16 6.26
C ILE A 83 3.30 -15.16 4.81
N TYR A 84 3.25 -16.32 4.15
CA TYR A 84 3.59 -16.47 2.74
C TYR A 84 2.77 -15.53 1.86
N THR A 85 1.44 -15.59 2.00
CA THR A 85 0.51 -14.77 1.22
C THR A 85 0.77 -13.28 1.39
N LYS A 86 1.08 -12.84 2.61
CA LYS A 86 1.43 -11.45 2.91
C LYS A 86 2.74 -11.06 2.21
N ASN A 87 3.75 -11.91 2.29
CA ASN A 87 5.09 -11.62 1.77
C ASN A 87 5.11 -11.63 0.24
N ILE A 88 4.49 -12.61 -0.42
CA ILE A 88 4.44 -12.64 -1.89
C ILE A 88 3.65 -11.45 -2.45
N LYS A 89 2.58 -11.02 -1.77
CA LYS A 89 1.85 -9.78 -2.14
C LYS A 89 2.72 -8.54 -1.99
N LYS A 90 3.56 -8.47 -0.96
CA LYS A 90 4.51 -7.36 -0.75
C LYS A 90 5.56 -7.33 -1.86
N ILE A 91 6.18 -8.47 -2.16
CA ILE A 91 7.16 -8.61 -3.25
C ILE A 91 6.57 -8.16 -4.59
N ASN A 92 5.37 -8.64 -4.92
CA ASN A 92 4.69 -8.25 -6.15
C ASN A 92 4.38 -6.75 -6.18
N ARG A 93 3.90 -6.18 -5.07
CA ARG A 93 3.61 -4.74 -4.99
C ARG A 93 4.88 -3.88 -5.17
N GLU A 94 5.99 -4.28 -4.55
CA GLU A 94 7.27 -3.59 -4.69
C GLU A 94 7.74 -3.61 -6.15
N TYR A 95 7.65 -4.77 -6.81
CA TYR A 95 7.98 -4.93 -8.22
C TYR A 95 7.11 -4.02 -9.11
N GLU A 96 5.78 -4.12 -9.00
CA GLU A 96 4.86 -3.30 -9.80
C GLU A 96 5.06 -1.80 -9.56
N SER A 97 5.34 -1.38 -8.32
CA SER A 97 5.66 0.01 -7.99
C SER A 97 6.93 0.48 -8.68
N ALA A 98 7.97 -0.36 -8.76
CA ALA A 98 9.20 -0.02 -9.46
C ALA A 98 8.98 0.08 -10.98
N ILE A 99 8.18 -0.82 -11.57
CA ILE A 99 7.83 -0.75 -13.00
C ILE A 99 7.02 0.51 -13.31
N ALA A 100 6.07 0.85 -12.44
CA ALA A 100 5.28 2.08 -12.58
C ALA A 100 6.15 3.34 -12.55
N GLN A 101 7.22 3.36 -11.74
CA GLN A 101 8.16 4.47 -11.69
C GLN A 101 9.01 4.57 -12.97
N LEU A 102 9.46 3.45 -13.53
CA LEU A 102 10.22 3.43 -14.79
C LEU A 102 9.43 4.03 -15.97
N THR A 103 8.11 3.87 -15.94
CA THR A 103 7.22 4.30 -17.03
C THR A 103 6.33 5.49 -16.66
N ALA A 104 6.68 6.19 -15.57
CA ALA A 104 5.90 7.29 -15.02
C ALA A 104 5.71 8.41 -16.07
N GLY A 105 4.47 8.87 -16.22
CA GLY A 105 4.10 9.92 -17.17
C GLY A 105 3.89 9.46 -18.60
N VAL A 106 4.08 8.17 -18.91
CA VAL A 106 3.74 7.60 -20.23
C VAL A 106 2.39 6.89 -20.17
N PRO A 107 1.41 7.22 -21.04
CA PRO A 107 0.13 6.51 -21.11
C PRO A 107 0.28 5.04 -21.52
N ASP A 108 -0.59 4.16 -21.04
CA ASP A 108 -0.54 2.73 -21.36
C ASP A 108 -0.73 2.44 -22.87
N SER A 109 -1.54 3.26 -23.54
CA SER A 109 -1.71 3.19 -25.00
C SER A 109 -0.41 3.46 -25.76
N GLU A 110 0.45 4.35 -25.26
CA GLU A 110 1.76 4.63 -25.85
C GLU A 110 2.73 3.48 -25.58
N LYS A 111 2.79 2.96 -24.34
CA LYS A 111 3.61 1.79 -23.98
C LYS A 111 3.28 0.58 -24.86
N GLY A 112 2.01 0.39 -25.19
CA GLY A 112 1.54 -0.65 -26.12
C GLY A 112 2.14 -0.57 -27.52
N THR A 113 2.75 0.56 -27.91
CA THR A 113 3.43 0.73 -29.20
C THR A 113 4.95 0.53 -29.15
N TRP A 114 5.55 0.47 -27.95
CA TRP A 114 7.01 0.48 -27.80
C TRP A 114 7.69 -0.69 -28.50
N SER A 115 7.14 -1.90 -28.39
CA SER A 115 7.68 -3.08 -29.06
C SER A 115 7.71 -2.93 -30.59
N LYS A 116 6.68 -2.30 -31.17
CA LYS A 116 6.64 -2.01 -32.61
C LYS A 116 7.64 -0.91 -32.99
N GLN A 117 7.76 0.14 -32.19
CA GLN A 117 8.77 1.18 -32.40
C GLN A 117 10.18 0.60 -32.36
N GLU A 118 10.49 -0.23 -31.37
CA GLU A 118 11.79 -0.90 -31.25
C GLU A 118 12.06 -1.82 -32.45
N ALA A 119 11.08 -2.64 -32.86
CA ALA A 119 11.21 -3.53 -34.00
C ALA A 119 11.49 -2.75 -35.30
N GLU A 120 10.74 -1.68 -35.57
CA GLU A 120 10.97 -0.82 -36.73
C GLU A 120 12.35 -0.15 -36.68
N ALA A 121 12.75 0.37 -35.51
CA ALA A 121 14.04 1.03 -35.32
C ALA A 121 15.22 0.08 -35.56
N ARG A 122 15.19 -1.12 -34.97
CA ARG A 122 16.24 -2.13 -35.15
C ARG A 122 16.28 -2.65 -36.59
N ALA A 123 15.13 -2.85 -37.23
CA ALA A 123 15.07 -3.26 -38.62
C ALA A 123 15.66 -2.20 -39.57
N TYR A 124 15.39 -0.91 -39.32
CA TYR A 124 15.99 0.19 -40.08
C TYR A 124 17.50 0.28 -39.87
N VAL A 125 18.01 0.08 -38.65
CA VAL A 125 19.46 0.03 -38.39
C VAL A 125 20.13 -1.12 -39.14
N ALA A 126 19.48 -2.28 -39.24
CA ALA A 126 19.99 -3.41 -40.00
C ALA A 126 19.89 -3.19 -41.52
N ASN A 127 18.83 -2.53 -41.99
CA ASN A 127 18.60 -2.20 -43.39
C ASN A 127 17.76 -0.92 -43.50
N ASN A 128 18.38 0.20 -43.89
CA ASN A 128 17.75 1.51 -43.95
C ASN A 128 16.68 1.68 -45.06
N THR A 129 16.46 0.65 -45.88
CA THR A 129 15.37 0.59 -46.87
C THR A 129 14.07 0.02 -46.31
N VAL A 130 14.10 -0.52 -45.08
CA VAL A 130 12.91 -1.08 -44.43
C VAL A 130 11.92 0.03 -44.09
N SER A 131 10.64 -0.22 -44.36
CA SER A 131 9.55 0.67 -44.02
C SER A 131 9.34 0.74 -42.50
N THR A 132 9.20 1.96 -41.97
CA THR A 132 8.99 2.20 -40.53
C THR A 132 7.79 3.13 -40.33
N PRO A 133 6.57 2.71 -40.74
CA PRO A 133 5.43 3.61 -40.84
C PRO A 133 5.02 4.23 -39.50
N LEU A 134 5.24 3.55 -38.37
CA LEU A 134 4.96 4.12 -37.06
C LEU A 134 5.98 5.21 -36.71
N ILE A 135 7.28 4.92 -36.87
CA ILE A 135 8.35 5.90 -36.64
C ILE A 135 8.21 7.09 -37.59
N ASP A 136 7.88 6.86 -38.86
CA ASP A 136 7.69 7.90 -39.87
C ASP A 136 6.52 8.83 -39.48
N GLY A 137 5.40 8.26 -39.01
CA GLY A 137 4.26 9.01 -38.50
C GLY A 137 4.61 9.85 -37.27
N ILE A 138 5.33 9.27 -36.30
CA ILE A 138 5.77 9.97 -35.09
C ILE A 138 6.77 11.09 -35.42
N ALA A 139 7.75 10.82 -36.28
CA ALA A 139 8.76 11.78 -36.72
C ALA A 139 8.10 12.98 -37.41
N THR A 140 7.18 12.71 -38.34
CA THR A 140 6.42 13.74 -39.07
C THR A 140 5.58 14.58 -38.12
N ALA A 141 4.80 13.95 -37.22
CA ALA A 141 3.94 14.65 -36.28
C ALA A 141 4.71 15.53 -35.29
N ARG A 142 5.93 15.12 -34.91
CA ARG A 142 6.80 15.86 -33.99
C ARG A 142 7.73 16.86 -34.69
N GLY A 143 7.83 16.82 -36.01
CA GLY A 143 8.80 17.62 -36.77
C GLY A 143 10.26 17.29 -36.44
N VAL A 144 10.57 16.03 -36.15
CA VAL A 144 11.93 15.58 -35.79
C VAL A 144 12.53 14.71 -36.89
N ASP A 145 13.86 14.69 -36.98
CA ASP A 145 14.56 13.79 -37.89
C ASP A 145 14.32 12.32 -37.53
N LYS A 146 14.10 11.49 -38.56
CA LYS A 146 13.81 10.06 -38.42
C LYS A 146 14.99 9.30 -37.80
N VAL A 147 16.21 9.55 -38.28
CA VAL A 147 17.41 8.83 -37.82
C VAL A 147 17.70 9.19 -36.36
N TYR A 148 17.54 10.46 -36.00
CA TYR A 148 17.58 10.91 -34.61
C TYR A 148 16.54 10.19 -33.73
N LEU A 149 15.28 10.11 -34.18
CA LEU A 149 14.22 9.42 -33.44
C LEU A 149 14.53 7.92 -33.26
N ILE A 150 15.02 7.24 -34.30
CA ILE A 150 15.44 5.83 -34.25
C ILE A 150 16.52 5.62 -33.20
N GLY A 151 17.54 6.48 -33.17
CA GLY A 151 18.59 6.42 -32.14
C GLY A 151 18.02 6.55 -30.73
N LYS A 152 17.07 7.47 -30.53
CA LYS A 152 16.39 7.64 -29.23
C LYS A 152 15.48 6.49 -28.85
N ILE A 153 14.84 5.84 -29.81
CA ILE A 153 14.03 4.65 -29.55
C ILE A 153 14.93 3.51 -29.05
N ILE A 154 16.05 3.24 -29.73
CA ILE A 154 16.98 2.17 -29.35
C ILE A 154 17.60 2.46 -27.98
N GLU A 155 18.10 3.69 -27.75
CA GLU A 155 18.67 4.12 -26.47
C GLU A 155 17.69 3.87 -25.30
N LYS A 156 16.42 4.24 -25.48
CA LYS A 156 15.39 4.05 -24.46
C LYS A 156 14.99 2.58 -24.30
N ALA A 157 14.87 1.83 -25.39
CA ALA A 157 14.53 0.42 -25.35
C ALA A 157 15.60 -0.41 -24.63
N ASP A 158 16.88 -0.14 -24.91
CA ASP A 158 18.01 -0.80 -24.26
C ASP A 158 18.06 -0.46 -22.76
N ALA A 159 17.90 0.82 -22.40
CA ALA A 159 17.84 1.24 -21.00
C ALA A 159 16.67 0.61 -20.24
N TYR A 160 15.48 0.58 -20.86
CA TYR A 160 14.30 -0.07 -20.28
C TYR A 160 14.52 -1.58 -20.10
N THR A 161 15.12 -2.25 -21.09
CA THR A 161 15.43 -3.68 -21.05
C THR A 161 16.37 -4.04 -19.89
N ILE A 162 17.41 -3.23 -19.66
CA ILE A 162 18.33 -3.44 -18.54
C ILE A 162 17.59 -3.28 -17.20
N ALA A 163 16.80 -2.20 -17.07
CA ALA A 163 16.07 -1.91 -15.83
C ALA A 163 15.02 -2.98 -15.51
N ILE A 164 14.22 -3.41 -16.50
CA ILE A 164 13.19 -4.44 -16.29
C ILE A 164 13.81 -5.80 -15.97
N ALA A 165 14.93 -6.15 -16.60
CA ALA A 165 15.64 -7.40 -16.33
C ALA A 165 16.14 -7.46 -14.89
N GLN A 166 16.74 -6.37 -14.40
CA GLN A 166 17.19 -6.27 -13.00
C GLN A 166 16.01 -6.44 -12.03
N LEU A 167 14.94 -5.66 -12.20
CA LEU A 167 13.79 -5.69 -11.28
C LEU A 167 13.08 -7.05 -11.29
N THR A 168 12.98 -7.68 -12.47
CA THR A 168 12.40 -9.01 -12.61
C THR A 168 13.23 -10.05 -11.88
N GLY A 169 14.56 -10.02 -12.04
CA GLY A 169 15.47 -10.91 -11.34
C GLY A 169 15.44 -10.73 -9.83
N GLU A 170 15.40 -9.49 -9.35
CA GLU A 170 15.27 -9.19 -7.91
C GLU A 170 13.94 -9.73 -7.33
N ARG A 171 12.83 -9.59 -8.07
CA ARG A 171 11.53 -10.15 -7.66
C ARG A 171 11.57 -11.68 -7.60
N GLN A 172 12.15 -12.33 -8.61
CA GLN A 172 12.31 -13.79 -8.65
C GLN A 172 13.19 -14.29 -7.50
N ALA A 173 14.33 -13.63 -7.24
CA ALA A 173 15.21 -14.00 -6.14
C ALA A 173 14.53 -13.88 -4.77
N LYS A 174 13.72 -12.83 -4.54
CA LYS A 174 12.92 -12.68 -3.31
C LYS A 174 11.85 -13.77 -3.18
N GLU A 175 11.21 -14.14 -4.30
CA GLU A 175 10.21 -15.22 -4.35
C GLU A 175 10.85 -16.59 -4.07
N ASP A 176 12.00 -16.89 -4.66
CA ASP A 176 12.76 -18.12 -4.39
C ASP A 176 13.18 -18.22 -2.92
N GLN A 177 13.67 -17.13 -2.33
CA GLN A 177 14.01 -17.08 -0.91
C GLN A 177 12.79 -17.34 -0.02
N LEU A 178 11.62 -16.81 -0.40
CA LEU A 178 10.38 -17.04 0.33
C LEU A 178 9.98 -18.53 0.26
N ASN A 179 10.02 -19.12 -0.94
CA ASN A 179 9.68 -20.54 -1.15
C ASN A 179 10.66 -21.49 -0.45
N MET A 180 11.95 -21.15 -0.37
CA MET A 180 12.96 -21.95 0.34
C MET A 180 12.81 -21.90 1.86
N GLY A 181 12.21 -20.84 2.40
CA GLY A 181 11.96 -20.65 3.84
C GLY A 181 10.67 -21.28 4.36
N GLU A 182 9.91 -21.98 3.51
CA GLU A 182 8.65 -22.67 3.87
C GLU A 182 8.81 -24.14 4.33
N LEU A 183 10.00 -24.56 4.79
CA LEU A 183 10.25 -25.89 5.39
C LEU A 183 10.35 -25.85 6.93
#